data_AF-A0A4U1IZ49-F1
#
_entry.id   AF-A0A4U1IZ49-F1
#
_cell.length_a   1.000
_cell.length_b   1.000
_cell.length_c   1.000
_cell.angle_alpha   90.00
_cell.angle_beta   90.00
_cell.angle_gamma   90.00
#
_symmetry.space_group_name_H-M   'P 1'
#
loop_
_entity.id
_entity.type
_entity.pdbx_description
1 polymer ?
#
loop_
_entity_poly.entity_id
_entity_poly.type
_entity_poly.pdbx_seq_one_letter_code
_entity_poly.pdbx_strand_id
1 'polypeptide(L)'
;MVRSSSLVFGVLVSTLLVAFVACGGEGDADSGPTGGAGPEQGFTSCGNFPDMVAKSCQPGQYCADAAFSDCKAGCLSNVNCASDQTCQKAAGETTGACQNNMTTTSSSSASSSSSGGGGGNNLARCQDACKKMLQCGLLDAADGAQCTNDCSEASDVEQKTIADCVEPWTCNAPIPGCLDPIVCGPSYPCPAGQDCLAHTCL
;
A
#
# COMPACT_ATOMS: atom_id res chain seq x y z
N MET A 1 -26.39 16.24 50.48
CA MET A 1 -25.67 17.53 50.40
C MET A 1 -25.15 17.66 48.98
N VAL A 2 -25.78 18.55 48.22
CA VAL A 2 -25.51 18.81 46.80
C VAL A 2 -24.41 19.87 46.73
N ARG A 3 -23.31 19.59 46.04
CA ARG A 3 -22.33 20.62 45.66
C ARG A 3 -22.15 20.59 44.15
N SER A 4 -22.91 21.47 43.52
CA SER A 4 -22.64 21.99 42.18
C SER A 4 -21.32 22.77 42.20
N SER A 5 -20.42 22.43 41.30
CA SER A 5 -19.33 23.32 40.90
C SER A 5 -19.38 23.45 39.38
N SER A 6 -20.01 24.52 38.93
CA SER A 6 -19.86 25.08 37.60
C SER A 6 -18.45 25.64 37.48
N LEU A 7 -17.67 25.17 36.51
CA LEU A 7 -16.49 25.89 36.03
C LEU A 7 -16.63 26.06 34.52
N VAL A 8 -17.01 27.28 34.19
CA VAL A 8 -16.98 27.87 32.86
C VAL A 8 -15.51 28.13 32.53
N PHE A 9 -14.97 27.40 31.57
CA PHE A 9 -13.77 27.83 30.83
C PHE A 9 -14.18 27.99 29.37
N GLY A 10 -14.46 29.24 29.01
CA GLY A 10 -14.37 29.68 27.64
C GLY A 10 -12.92 29.96 27.25
N VAL A 11 -12.76 30.27 25.96
CA VAL A 11 -11.54 30.78 25.30
C VAL A 11 -10.56 29.64 24.94
N LEU A 12 -10.16 29.39 23.69
CA LEU A 12 -9.88 30.26 22.54
C LEU A 12 -10.02 29.42 21.26
N VAL A 13 -10.92 29.79 20.35
CA VAL A 13 -10.95 29.25 18.98
C VAL A 13 -9.76 29.88 18.25
N SER A 14 -8.67 29.13 18.16
CA SER A 14 -7.52 29.51 17.34
C SER A 14 -7.77 28.99 15.92
N THR A 15 -8.29 29.86 15.06
CA THR A 15 -8.38 29.64 13.61
C THR A 15 -6.97 29.54 13.04
N LEU A 16 -6.44 28.31 12.96
CA LEU A 16 -5.23 28.01 12.20
C LEU A 16 -5.59 27.94 10.71
N LEU A 17 -5.19 28.98 9.99
CA LEU A 17 -5.29 29.14 8.55
C LEU A 17 -4.28 28.18 7.90
N VAL A 18 -4.70 26.97 7.54
CA VAL A 18 -3.90 26.06 6.71
C VAL A 18 -3.99 26.54 5.26
N ALA A 19 -2.93 27.15 4.78
CA ALA A 19 -2.77 27.53 3.38
C ALA A 19 -2.65 26.25 2.52
N PHE A 20 -3.71 25.92 1.80
CA PHE A 20 -3.64 24.97 0.68
C PHE A 20 -2.80 25.62 -0.44
N VAL A 21 -1.57 25.16 -0.60
CA VAL A 21 -0.79 25.39 -1.82
C VAL A 21 -1.42 24.53 -2.92
N ALA A 22 -2.26 25.16 -3.73
CA ALA A 22 -2.76 24.61 -4.97
C ALA A 22 -1.63 24.69 -6.02
N CYS A 23 -1.02 23.55 -6.35
CA CYS A 23 -0.18 23.43 -7.53
C CYS A 23 -1.10 23.40 -8.76
N GLY A 24 -1.36 24.58 -9.33
CA GLY A 24 -2.01 24.73 -10.63
C GLY A 24 -1.02 24.41 -11.74
N GLY A 25 -1.13 23.22 -12.31
CA GLY A 25 -0.50 22.87 -13.58
C GLY A 25 -1.43 23.24 -14.74
N GLU A 26 -0.98 24.17 -15.57
CA GLU A 26 -1.60 24.53 -16.85
C GLU A 26 -1.45 23.33 -17.80
N GLY A 27 -2.55 22.65 -18.11
CA GLY A 27 -2.58 21.52 -19.03
C GLY A 27 -2.87 21.98 -20.45
N ASP A 28 -1.85 22.02 -21.29
CA ASP A 28 -1.97 22.15 -22.74
C ASP A 28 -2.83 21.03 -23.33
N ALA A 29 -3.91 21.42 -24.00
CA ALA A 29 -4.79 20.53 -24.74
C ALA A 29 -4.12 20.09 -26.05
N ASP A 30 -3.31 19.02 -25.98
CA ASP A 30 -2.84 18.32 -27.19
C ASP A 30 -3.94 17.38 -27.71
N SER A 31 -4.46 17.72 -28.89
CA SER A 31 -5.48 16.96 -29.60
C SER A 31 -4.82 16.03 -30.62
N GLY A 32 -4.78 14.73 -30.32
CA GLY A 32 -4.70 13.63 -31.31
C GLY A 32 -3.50 12.69 -31.15
N PRO A 33 -3.55 11.45 -31.69
CA PRO A 33 -4.54 10.87 -32.59
C PRO A 33 -5.40 9.77 -31.92
N THR A 34 -6.55 9.51 -32.53
CA THR A 34 -7.35 8.28 -32.41
C THR A 34 -6.50 7.03 -32.69
N GLY A 35 -5.75 6.58 -31.68
CA GLY A 35 -5.30 5.21 -31.58
C GLY A 35 -6.47 4.41 -31.01
N GLY A 36 -7.05 3.51 -31.82
CA GLY A 36 -8.08 2.60 -31.32
C GLY A 36 -7.53 1.90 -30.08
N ALA A 37 -8.13 2.20 -28.92
CA ALA A 37 -7.82 1.56 -27.65
C ALA A 37 -8.09 0.06 -27.86
N GLY A 38 -7.03 -0.67 -28.24
CA GLY A 38 -7.02 -2.11 -28.06
C GLY A 38 -7.37 -2.38 -26.61
N PRO A 39 -8.12 -3.46 -26.32
CA PRO A 39 -8.53 -3.77 -24.96
C PRO A 39 -7.32 -3.66 -24.05
N GLU A 40 -7.44 -2.86 -22.98
CA GLU A 40 -6.40 -2.69 -21.97
C GLU A 40 -5.89 -4.08 -21.60
N GLN A 41 -4.60 -4.31 -21.87
CA GLN A 41 -4.02 -5.64 -21.82
C GLN A 41 -4.22 -6.25 -20.43
N GLY A 42 -4.78 -7.45 -20.38
CA GLY A 42 -5.17 -8.13 -19.15
C GLY A 42 -6.68 -8.18 -18.90
N PHE A 43 -7.48 -7.27 -19.47
CA PHE A 43 -8.93 -7.39 -19.41
C PHE A 43 -9.46 -8.18 -20.61
N THR A 44 -10.22 -9.24 -20.35
CA THR A 44 -10.79 -10.07 -21.42
C THR A 44 -12.31 -10.12 -21.36
N SER A 45 -12.97 -9.77 -22.46
CA SER A 45 -14.43 -9.79 -22.56
C SER A 45 -14.98 -11.19 -22.33
N CYS A 46 -16.02 -11.30 -21.49
CA CYS A 46 -16.62 -12.55 -21.06
C CYS A 46 -18.14 -12.46 -21.05
N GLY A 47 -18.73 -12.25 -22.23
CA GLY A 47 -20.19 -12.21 -22.41
C GLY A 47 -20.89 -11.13 -21.58
N ASN A 48 -22.22 -11.20 -21.56
CA ASN A 48 -23.07 -10.15 -20.99
C ASN A 48 -24.18 -10.71 -20.07
N PHE A 49 -24.04 -11.92 -19.52
CA PHE A 49 -25.10 -12.57 -18.75
C PHE A 49 -24.97 -12.31 -17.24
N PRO A 50 -26.08 -12.24 -16.47
CA PRO A 50 -27.50 -12.18 -16.86
C PRO A 50 -28.01 -10.78 -17.23
N ASP A 51 -27.25 -9.74 -16.92
CA ASP A 51 -27.75 -8.35 -16.89
C ASP A 51 -27.70 -7.61 -18.23
N MET A 52 -27.31 -8.29 -19.33
CA MET A 52 -27.02 -7.73 -20.65
C MET A 52 -25.88 -6.67 -20.66
N VAL A 53 -25.17 -6.52 -19.55
CA VAL A 53 -24.00 -5.64 -19.42
C VAL A 53 -22.73 -6.42 -19.77
N ALA A 54 -21.91 -5.88 -20.67
CA ALA A 54 -20.63 -6.49 -21.02
C ALA A 54 -19.75 -6.67 -19.79
N LYS A 55 -19.40 -7.93 -19.49
CA LYS A 55 -18.48 -8.28 -18.42
C LYS A 55 -17.10 -8.53 -18.99
N SER A 56 -16.09 -8.10 -18.26
CA SER A 56 -14.70 -8.34 -18.57
C SER A 56 -14.05 -9.02 -17.37
N CYS A 57 -13.33 -10.11 -17.62
CA CYS A 57 -12.50 -10.75 -16.61
C CYS A 57 -11.30 -9.86 -16.28
N GLN A 58 -10.93 -9.85 -15.00
CA GLN A 58 -9.77 -9.11 -14.50
C GLN A 58 -8.45 -9.72 -15.02
N PRO A 59 -7.34 -8.97 -15.03
CA PRO A 59 -6.02 -9.52 -15.31
C PRO A 59 -5.70 -10.76 -14.48
N GLY A 60 -5.17 -11.79 -15.13
CA GLY A 60 -4.93 -13.10 -14.51
C GLY A 60 -6.15 -14.04 -14.53
N GLN A 61 -7.22 -13.67 -15.24
CA GLN A 61 -8.39 -14.50 -15.44
C GLN A 61 -8.73 -14.66 -16.93
N TYR A 62 -9.37 -15.77 -17.28
CA TYR A 62 -9.90 -16.03 -18.62
C TYR A 62 -11.39 -16.37 -18.54
N CYS A 63 -12.11 -16.09 -19.63
CA CYS A 63 -13.50 -16.48 -19.75
C CYS A 63 -13.60 -17.99 -20.06
N ALA A 64 -14.04 -18.78 -19.09
CA ALA A 64 -14.27 -20.21 -19.29
C ALA A 64 -15.58 -20.46 -20.02
N ASP A 65 -16.61 -19.64 -19.76
CA ASP A 65 -17.90 -19.72 -20.43
C ASP A 65 -18.51 -18.33 -20.65
N ALA A 66 -18.60 -17.91 -21.91
CA ALA A 66 -19.16 -16.62 -22.31
C ALA A 66 -20.69 -16.55 -22.22
N ALA A 67 -21.39 -17.69 -22.20
CA ALA A 67 -22.84 -17.72 -22.04
C ALA A 67 -23.24 -17.42 -20.59
N PHE A 68 -22.40 -17.82 -19.63
CA PHE A 68 -22.61 -17.57 -18.21
C PHE A 68 -21.73 -16.45 -17.63
N SER A 69 -20.88 -15.84 -18.46
CA SER A 69 -19.89 -14.84 -18.03
C SER A 69 -18.98 -15.36 -16.89
N ASP A 70 -18.55 -16.62 -16.97
CA ASP A 70 -17.76 -17.31 -15.93
C ASP A 70 -16.25 -17.06 -16.13
N CYS A 71 -15.69 -16.19 -15.31
CA CYS A 71 -14.25 -15.92 -15.27
C CYS A 71 -13.54 -16.92 -14.34
N LYS A 72 -12.52 -17.60 -14.84
CA LYS A 72 -11.66 -18.52 -14.06
C LYS A 72 -10.25 -17.96 -13.96
N ALA A 73 -9.60 -18.23 -12.83
CA ALA A 73 -8.19 -17.91 -12.65
C ALA A 73 -7.32 -18.66 -13.67
N GLY A 74 -6.32 -17.96 -14.19
CA GLY A 74 -5.39 -18.48 -15.19
C GLY A 74 -5.44 -17.71 -16.50
N CYS A 75 -4.75 -18.24 -17.50
CA CYS A 75 -4.64 -17.59 -18.81
C CYS A 75 -4.69 -18.60 -19.95
N LEU A 76 -5.32 -18.20 -21.05
CA LEU A 76 -5.28 -18.94 -22.32
C LEU A 76 -4.23 -18.35 -23.26
N SER A 77 -3.87 -17.09 -23.08
CA SER A 77 -2.79 -16.42 -23.81
C SER A 77 -2.33 -15.17 -23.05
N ASN A 78 -1.28 -14.49 -23.54
CA ASN A 78 -0.73 -13.28 -22.92
C ASN A 78 -1.75 -12.13 -22.83
N VAL A 79 -2.84 -12.15 -23.61
CA VAL A 79 -3.88 -11.11 -23.55
C VAL A 79 -4.72 -11.18 -22.26
N ASN A 80 -4.73 -12.35 -21.59
CA ASN A 80 -5.39 -12.55 -20.30
C ASN A 80 -4.53 -12.05 -19.12
N CYS A 81 -3.28 -11.70 -19.38
CA CYS A 81 -2.32 -11.27 -18.37
C CYS A 81 -2.11 -9.76 -18.43
N ALA A 82 -1.71 -9.16 -17.32
CA ALA A 82 -1.31 -7.76 -17.28
C ALA A 82 -0.18 -7.47 -18.28
N SER A 83 0.01 -6.20 -18.65
CA SER A 83 1.00 -5.77 -19.65
C SER A 83 2.44 -6.20 -19.34
N ASP A 84 2.76 -6.39 -18.06
CA ASP A 84 4.04 -6.82 -17.53
C ASP A 84 4.10 -8.33 -17.25
N GLN A 85 3.13 -9.11 -17.74
CA GLN A 85 3.01 -10.55 -17.50
C GLN A 85 2.92 -11.37 -18.79
N THR A 86 3.30 -12.64 -18.70
CA THR A 86 3.25 -13.64 -19.77
C THR A 86 2.50 -14.87 -19.30
N CYS A 87 1.69 -15.44 -20.17
CA CYS A 87 0.97 -16.66 -19.90
C CYS A 87 1.90 -17.88 -20.06
N GLN A 88 2.27 -18.51 -18.95
CA GLN A 88 3.07 -19.73 -18.95
C GLN A 88 2.16 -20.96 -18.82
N LYS A 89 2.24 -21.87 -19.80
CA LYS A 89 1.48 -23.13 -19.84
C LYS A 89 2.43 -24.31 -19.72
N ALA A 90 2.06 -25.30 -18.90
CA ALA A 90 2.79 -26.57 -18.89
C ALA A 90 2.51 -27.36 -20.18
N ALA A 91 3.44 -28.24 -20.56
CA ALA A 91 3.29 -29.05 -21.76
C ALA A 91 2.05 -29.96 -21.64
N GLY A 92 1.11 -29.81 -22.56
CA GLY A 92 -0.15 -30.57 -22.58
C GLY A 92 -1.33 -29.89 -21.90
N GLU A 93 -1.13 -28.76 -21.21
CA GLU A 93 -2.19 -28.01 -20.55
C GLU A 93 -2.84 -26.98 -21.49
N THR A 94 -4.17 -26.86 -21.43
CA THR A 94 -4.93 -25.85 -22.19
C THR A 94 -4.89 -24.47 -21.53
N THR A 95 -4.68 -24.44 -20.20
CA THR A 95 -4.68 -23.25 -19.35
C THR A 95 -3.32 -23.07 -18.66
N GLY A 96 -2.89 -21.84 -18.51
CA GLY A 96 -1.64 -21.47 -17.82
C GLY A 96 -1.86 -20.53 -16.65
N ALA A 97 -0.75 -20.05 -16.10
CA ALA A 97 -0.72 -18.98 -15.11
C ALA A 97 0.04 -17.77 -15.67
N CYS A 98 -0.43 -16.57 -15.35
CA CYS A 98 0.30 -15.35 -15.67
C CYS A 98 1.53 -15.23 -14.76
N GLN A 99 2.70 -15.11 -15.37
CA GLN A 99 3.97 -14.87 -14.67
C GLN A 99 4.51 -13.51 -15.07
N ASN A 100 5.01 -12.75 -14.11
CA ASN A 100 5.65 -11.47 -14.38
C ASN A 100 6.80 -11.67 -15.37
N ASN A 101 6.68 -10.96 -16.48
CA ASN A 101 7.60 -10.91 -17.59
C ASN A 101 8.78 -10.01 -17.24
N MET A 102 9.25 -10.09 -15.99
CA MET A 102 10.52 -9.50 -15.58
C MET A 102 11.59 -10.24 -16.38
N THR A 103 11.77 -9.82 -17.64
CA THR A 103 13.08 -9.81 -18.26
C THR A 103 14.00 -9.32 -17.18
N THR A 104 14.92 -10.19 -16.83
CA THR A 104 16.13 -9.94 -16.07
C THR A 104 16.88 -8.75 -16.70
N THR A 105 16.34 -7.54 -16.58
CA THR A 105 17.17 -6.37 -16.38
C THR A 105 17.83 -6.66 -15.05
N SER A 106 19.15 -6.84 -15.10
CA SER A 106 20.04 -6.79 -13.96
C SER A 106 19.60 -5.68 -13.01
N SER A 107 18.77 -6.05 -12.06
CA SER A 107 18.27 -5.26 -10.95
C SER A 107 17.92 -6.30 -9.92
N SER A 108 18.98 -6.93 -9.41
CA SER A 108 19.23 -6.98 -7.96
C SER A 108 17.98 -7.07 -7.09
N SER A 109 17.06 -7.97 -7.42
CA SER A 109 16.01 -8.45 -6.55
C SER A 109 16.28 -9.93 -6.36
N ALA A 110 17.53 -10.21 -5.98
CA ALA A 110 17.80 -11.39 -5.22
C ALA A 110 16.91 -11.29 -3.98
N SER A 111 15.96 -12.20 -3.90
CA SER A 111 15.47 -12.71 -2.63
C SER A 111 16.67 -13.36 -1.90
N SER A 112 17.57 -12.53 -1.40
CA SER A 112 18.49 -12.85 -0.32
C SER A 112 17.80 -12.25 0.91
N SER A 113 17.18 -13.00 1.81
CA SER A 113 17.73 -14.18 2.50
C SER A 113 19.22 -14.00 2.81
N SER A 114 19.55 -12.86 3.41
CA SER A 114 20.84 -12.56 4.07
C SER A 114 20.50 -11.50 5.13
N SER A 115 20.32 -11.78 6.42
CA SER A 115 21.14 -12.64 7.29
C SER A 115 22.62 -12.46 7.00
N GLY A 116 23.16 -11.30 7.37
CA GLY A 116 24.59 -10.99 7.29
C GLY A 116 24.81 -9.49 7.26
N GLY A 117 25.16 -8.91 8.41
CA GLY A 117 25.23 -7.46 8.62
C GLY A 117 26.24 -6.72 7.76
N GLY A 118 26.01 -5.41 7.58
CA GLY A 118 27.00 -4.52 6.98
C GLY A 118 26.45 -3.24 6.35
N GLY A 119 25.87 -2.35 7.16
CA GLY A 119 26.02 -0.90 6.95
C GLY A 119 25.32 -0.20 5.76
N GLY A 120 24.23 -0.73 5.20
CA GLY A 120 23.51 -0.08 4.10
C GLY A 120 22.16 0.50 4.51
N ASN A 121 22.13 1.80 4.85
CA ASN A 121 20.97 2.68 4.94
C ASN A 121 19.90 2.31 6.00
N ASN A 122 20.04 2.84 7.22
CA ASN A 122 19.00 2.76 8.26
C ASN A 122 17.62 3.20 7.72
N LEU A 123 17.60 4.14 6.79
CA LEU A 123 16.42 4.60 6.06
C LEU A 123 15.65 3.46 5.38
N ALA A 124 16.34 2.59 4.63
CA ALA A 124 15.69 1.49 3.93
C ALA A 124 15.07 0.50 4.93
N ARG A 125 15.78 0.20 6.03
CA ARG A 125 15.27 -0.67 7.09
C ARG A 125 14.06 -0.06 7.81
N CYS A 126 14.06 1.27 8.01
CA CYS A 126 12.94 2.00 8.58
C CYS A 126 11.71 1.96 7.65
N GLN A 127 11.89 2.20 6.35
CA GLN A 127 10.81 2.15 5.37
C GLN A 127 10.21 0.74 5.21
N ASP A 128 11.04 -0.30 5.26
CA ASP A 128 10.54 -1.69 5.24
C ASP A 128 9.78 -2.05 6.52
N ALA A 129 10.19 -1.51 7.68
CA ALA A 129 9.42 -1.62 8.91
C ALA A 129 8.02 -0.99 8.79
N CYS A 130 7.92 0.21 8.20
CA CYS A 130 6.62 0.87 7.93
C CYS A 130 5.72 0.02 7.01
N LYS A 131 6.27 -0.51 5.91
CA LYS A 131 5.52 -1.39 5.01
C LYS A 131 5.04 -2.66 5.70
N LYS A 132 5.86 -3.24 6.57
CA LYS A 132 5.49 -4.42 7.36
C LYS A 132 4.34 -4.11 8.32
N MET A 133 4.37 -2.96 8.99
CA MET A 133 3.27 -2.51 9.85
C MET A 133 1.96 -2.30 9.07
N LEU A 134 2.05 -1.72 7.87
CA LEU A 134 0.91 -1.61 6.94
C LEU A 134 0.38 -2.99 6.51
N GLN A 135 1.25 -3.91 6.11
CA GLN A 135 0.86 -5.28 5.72
C GLN A 135 0.22 -6.07 6.85
N CYS A 136 0.63 -5.81 8.10
CA CYS A 136 0.05 -6.41 9.29
C CYS A 136 -1.26 -5.73 9.73
N GLY A 137 -1.72 -4.68 9.04
CA GLY A 137 -2.92 -3.93 9.40
C GLY A 137 -2.78 -3.08 10.67
N LEU A 138 -1.53 -2.80 11.07
CA LEU A 138 -1.24 -1.94 12.23
C LEU A 138 -1.38 -0.45 11.88
N LEU A 139 -1.07 -0.12 10.63
CA LEU A 139 -1.23 1.19 10.02
C LEU A 139 -2.18 1.04 8.84
N ASP A 140 -3.01 2.05 8.58
CA ASP A 140 -3.72 2.14 7.31
C ASP A 140 -2.81 2.72 6.21
N ALA A 141 -3.32 2.78 4.98
CA ALA A 141 -2.54 3.21 3.82
C ALA A 141 -2.00 4.64 3.94
N ALA A 142 -2.73 5.56 4.59
CA ALA A 142 -2.26 6.92 4.82
C ALA A 142 -1.14 6.93 5.86
N ASP A 143 -1.34 6.23 6.97
CA ASP A 143 -0.35 6.13 8.05
C ASP A 143 0.94 5.42 7.61
N GLY A 144 0.82 4.39 6.78
CA GLY A 144 1.98 3.70 6.20
C GLY A 144 2.81 4.61 5.27
N ALA A 145 2.14 5.48 4.50
CA ALA A 145 2.82 6.47 3.67
C ALA A 145 3.49 7.56 4.52
N GLN A 146 2.82 8.05 5.57
CA GLN A 146 3.38 9.03 6.50
C GLN A 146 4.62 8.47 7.21
N CYS A 147 4.53 7.25 7.77
CA CYS A 147 5.66 6.55 8.40
C CYS A 147 6.88 6.46 7.45
N THR A 148 6.65 6.19 6.16
CA THR A 148 7.72 6.10 5.15
C THR A 148 8.39 7.46 4.91
N ASN A 149 7.61 8.55 4.94
CA ASN A 149 8.12 9.93 4.82
C ASN A 149 8.88 10.34 6.09
N ASP A 150 8.34 10.05 7.27
CA ASP A 150 8.96 10.37 8.55
C ASP A 150 10.31 9.66 8.70
N CYS A 151 10.43 8.41 8.22
CA CYS A 151 11.71 7.71 8.17
C CYS A 151 12.79 8.50 7.40
N SER A 152 12.42 9.27 6.37
CA SER A 152 13.36 10.07 5.58
C SER A 152 13.83 11.35 6.28
N GLU A 153 13.02 11.87 7.20
CA GLU A 153 13.34 13.05 8.00
C GLU A 153 13.98 12.69 9.36
N ALA A 154 13.78 11.44 9.82
CA ALA A 154 14.35 10.91 11.05
C ALA A 154 15.88 10.77 10.97
N SER A 155 16.54 10.91 12.12
CA SER A 155 17.98 10.66 12.24
C SER A 155 18.32 9.17 12.06
N ASP A 156 19.57 8.87 11.71
CA ASP A 156 20.08 7.50 11.59
C ASP A 156 19.79 6.62 12.82
N VAL A 157 19.85 7.22 14.02
CA VAL A 157 19.60 6.53 15.30
C VAL A 157 18.13 6.16 15.44
N GLU A 158 17.22 7.08 15.07
CA GLU A 158 15.77 6.84 15.10
C GLU A 158 15.37 5.80 14.06
N GLN A 159 15.86 5.94 12.82
CA GLN A 159 15.64 4.97 11.74
C GLN A 159 16.08 3.57 12.16
N LYS A 160 17.27 3.45 12.78
CA LYS A 160 17.79 2.18 13.28
C LYS A 160 16.93 1.62 14.41
N THR A 161 16.46 2.46 15.32
CA THR A 161 15.65 2.04 16.48
C THR A 161 14.30 1.48 16.01
N ILE A 162 13.63 2.16 15.08
CA ILE A 162 12.37 1.70 14.48
C ILE A 162 12.57 0.35 13.77
N ALA A 163 13.63 0.27 12.94
CA ALA A 163 13.97 -0.95 12.22
C ALA A 163 14.24 -2.13 13.16
N ASP A 164 15.12 -1.96 14.15
CA ASP A 164 15.50 -3.00 15.10
C ASP A 164 14.31 -3.44 15.97
N CYS A 165 13.34 -2.55 16.22
CA CYS A 165 12.12 -2.85 16.96
C CYS A 165 11.13 -3.72 16.16
N VAL A 166 10.98 -3.45 14.86
CA VAL A 166 10.01 -4.12 13.99
C VAL A 166 10.56 -5.39 13.33
N GLU A 167 11.88 -5.51 13.23
CA GLU A 167 12.56 -6.69 12.65
C GLU A 167 12.10 -8.02 13.28
N PRO A 168 12.12 -8.20 14.62
CA PRO A 168 11.71 -9.46 15.25
C PRO A 168 10.18 -9.65 15.33
N TRP A 169 9.40 -8.58 15.10
CA TRP A 169 7.95 -8.64 15.24
C TRP A 169 7.28 -9.36 14.06
N THR A 170 6.10 -9.94 14.28
CA THR A 170 5.30 -10.60 13.25
C THR A 170 3.84 -10.19 13.41
N CYS A 171 3.04 -10.21 12.34
CA CYS A 171 1.66 -9.70 12.38
C CYS A 171 0.74 -10.37 13.42
N ASN A 172 1.09 -11.58 13.87
CA ASN A 172 0.33 -12.34 14.87
C ASN A 172 0.90 -12.20 16.29
N ALA A 173 2.05 -11.56 16.46
CA ALA A 173 2.66 -11.32 17.76
C ALA A 173 2.14 -10.02 18.37
N PRO A 174 2.06 -9.92 19.70
CA PRO A 174 1.78 -8.65 20.36
C PRO A 174 2.80 -7.58 19.92
N ILE A 175 2.33 -6.34 19.83
CA ILE A 175 3.15 -5.20 19.39
C ILE A 175 4.36 -5.07 20.32
N PRO A 176 5.57 -4.95 19.78
CA PRO A 176 6.77 -4.85 20.59
C PRO A 176 6.74 -3.54 21.37
N GLY A 177 7.06 -3.60 22.66
CA GLY A 177 6.99 -2.45 23.58
C GLY A 177 7.91 -1.28 23.20
N CYS A 178 8.83 -1.46 22.26
CA CYS A 178 9.66 -0.39 21.72
C CYS A 178 8.90 0.56 20.75
N LEU A 179 7.71 0.17 20.28
CA LEU A 179 6.78 1.08 19.56
C LEU A 179 5.86 1.85 20.52
N ASP A 180 5.75 1.38 21.76
CA ASP A 180 4.73 1.79 22.75
C ASP A 180 4.84 3.24 23.25
N PRO A 181 6.01 3.92 23.24
CA PRO A 181 6.04 5.35 23.53
C PRO A 181 6.07 6.25 22.29
N ILE A 182 6.30 5.70 21.09
CA ILE A 182 6.56 6.51 19.88
C ILE A 182 5.31 6.62 19.02
N VAL A 183 4.48 5.58 18.93
CA VAL A 183 3.32 5.56 18.03
C VAL A 183 2.04 5.75 18.83
N CYS A 184 1.34 6.85 18.58
CA CYS A 184 0.03 7.12 19.16
C CYS A 184 -1.07 7.12 18.09
N GLY A 185 -2.26 6.74 18.51
CA GLY A 185 -3.41 6.63 17.62
C GLY A 185 -4.70 6.36 18.39
N PRO A 186 -5.84 6.17 17.70
CA PRO A 186 -7.14 5.94 18.35
C PRO A 186 -7.14 4.71 19.27
N SER A 187 -6.23 3.76 19.03
CA SER A 187 -6.08 2.54 19.83
C SER A 187 -4.99 2.62 20.90
N TYR A 188 -4.11 3.65 20.86
CA TYR A 188 -2.91 3.75 21.70
C TYR A 188 -2.76 5.20 22.21
N PRO A 189 -3.29 5.50 23.40
CA PRO A 189 -3.17 6.83 23.99
C PRO A 189 -1.75 7.09 24.49
N CYS A 190 -1.29 8.33 24.37
CA CYS A 190 0.01 8.74 24.88
C CYS A 190 0.12 8.62 26.41
N PRO A 191 1.36 8.50 26.94
CA PRO A 191 1.61 8.59 28.37
C PRO A 191 1.01 9.86 28.98
N ALA A 192 0.63 9.81 30.26
CA ALA A 192 -0.01 10.93 30.93
C ALA A 192 0.86 12.20 30.86
N GLY A 193 0.33 13.24 30.19
CA GLY A 193 1.01 14.52 30.00
C GLY A 193 1.62 14.74 28.63
N GLN A 194 1.44 13.82 27.68
CA GLN A 194 1.80 14.00 26.27
C GLN A 194 0.55 13.97 25.39
N ASP A 195 0.58 14.75 24.31
CA ASP A 195 -0.47 14.78 23.30
C ASP A 195 -0.06 13.98 22.07
N CYS A 196 -1.02 13.30 21.47
CA CYS A 196 -0.81 12.60 20.21
C CYS A 196 -0.87 13.60 19.06
N LEU A 197 0.29 14.03 18.58
CA LEU A 197 0.44 14.96 17.47
C LEU A 197 1.15 14.24 16.32
N ALA A 198 0.45 14.10 15.19
CA ALA A 198 0.96 13.39 14.01
C ALA A 198 1.50 11.98 14.34
N HIS A 199 0.71 11.20 15.09
CA HIS A 199 1.04 9.83 15.49
C HIS A 199 2.29 9.69 16.38
N THR A 200 2.81 10.80 16.91
CA THR A 200 3.89 10.81 17.89
C THR A 200 3.42 11.41 19.20
N CYS A 201 3.84 10.82 20.33
CA CYS A 201 3.61 11.41 21.64
C CYS A 201 4.60 12.53 21.92
N LEU A 202 4.08 13.74 22.11
CA LEU A 202 4.84 14.96 22.38
C LEU A 202 4.48 15.54 23.75
#